data_AF-A0A6G0V200-F1
#
_entry.id   AF-A0A6G0V200-F1
#
_cell.length_a   1.000
_cell.length_b   1.000
_cell.length_c   1.000
_cell.angle_alpha   90.00
_cell.angle_beta   90.00
_cell.angle_gamma   90.00
#
_symmetry.space_group_name_H-M   'P 1'
#
loop_
_entity.id
_entity.type
_entity.pdbx_description
1 polymer ?
#
loop_
_entity_poly.entity_id
_entity_poly.type
_entity_poly.pdbx_seq_one_letter_code
_entity_poly.pdbx_strand_id
1 'polypeptide(L)'
;MLNSDFIETRRGSIIIKEFDCRTVENAVRFVTQKNISDDIDLDAFINLYRFSHMYMMFKLMERLESWMDSIVLSENNIVMLTSFADIYDIPYLKQACLSYLRENVENASSFAGYSDEDHSYFIREACAWADRQYIDI
;
A
#
# COMPACT_ATOMS: atom_id res chain seq x y z
N MET A 1 -0.53 -0.52 -24.76
CA MET A 1 -1.66 0.42 -24.85
C MET A 1 -1.60 1.29 -26.10
N LEU A 2 -0.48 1.97 -26.40
CA LEU A 2 -0.37 2.85 -27.59
C LEU A 2 0.00 2.14 -28.90
N ASN A 3 0.49 0.90 -28.85
CA ASN A 3 0.91 0.13 -30.04
C ASN A 3 -0.23 -0.69 -30.68
N SER A 4 -1.47 -0.42 -30.28
CA SER A 4 -2.67 -1.11 -30.74
C SER A 4 -3.66 -0.10 -31.31
N ASP A 5 -4.47 -0.51 -32.29
CA ASP A 5 -5.40 0.34 -33.04
C ASP A 5 -6.68 0.66 -32.23
N PHE A 6 -6.45 1.27 -31.07
CA PHE A 6 -7.46 1.65 -30.08
C PHE A 6 -7.93 3.09 -30.33
N ILE A 7 -9.16 3.40 -29.94
CA ILE A 7 -9.78 4.72 -30.14
C ILE A 7 -8.96 5.83 -29.45
N GLU A 8 -8.35 5.50 -28.32
CA GLU A 8 -7.45 6.35 -27.55
C GLU A 8 -6.25 6.80 -28.40
N THR A 9 -5.69 5.89 -29.21
CA THR A 9 -4.56 6.17 -30.12
C THR A 9 -4.96 7.17 -31.20
N ARG A 10 -6.20 7.07 -31.71
CA ARG A 10 -6.71 7.95 -32.77
C ARG A 10 -7.09 9.34 -32.26
N ARG A 11 -7.48 9.47 -30.99
CA ARG A 11 -7.80 10.76 -30.36
C ARG A 11 -6.58 11.50 -29.82
N GLY A 12 -5.46 10.80 -29.59
CA GLY A 12 -4.27 11.39 -28.97
C GLY A 12 -4.48 11.79 -27.50
N SER A 13 -5.51 11.24 -26.85
CA SER A 13 -5.87 11.55 -25.47
C SER A 13 -6.29 10.27 -24.73
N ILE A 14 -5.84 10.11 -23.49
CA ILE A 14 -6.23 9.02 -22.61
C ILE A 14 -6.97 9.62 -21.41
N ILE A 15 -8.10 9.03 -21.03
CA ILE A 15 -8.86 9.42 -19.85
C ILE A 15 -8.62 8.38 -18.76
N ILE A 16 -8.11 8.82 -17.62
CA ILE A 16 -7.94 8.01 -16.41
C ILE A 16 -9.00 8.46 -15.41
N LYS A 17 -9.90 7.56 -14.99
CA LYS A 17 -11.05 7.92 -14.15
C LYS A 17 -10.91 7.43 -12.71
N GLU A 18 -10.12 6.38 -12.48
CA GLU A 18 -10.01 5.74 -11.17
C GLU A 18 -9.06 6.47 -10.22
N PHE A 19 -8.36 7.52 -10.66
CA PHE A 19 -7.35 8.21 -9.87
C PHE A 19 -7.52 9.72 -9.95
N ASP A 20 -7.17 10.38 -8.85
CA ASP A 20 -7.13 11.84 -8.79
C ASP A 20 -5.97 12.41 -9.62
N CYS A 21 -6.07 13.70 -9.94
CA CYS A 21 -5.08 14.38 -10.75
C CYS A 21 -3.67 14.37 -10.13
N ARG A 22 -3.55 14.44 -8.80
CA ARG A 22 -2.26 14.50 -8.10
C ARG A 22 -1.52 13.17 -8.21
N THR A 23 -2.25 12.05 -8.08
CA THR A 23 -1.69 10.71 -8.30
C THR A 23 -1.15 10.54 -9.72
N VAL A 24 -1.95 10.92 -10.72
CA VAL A 24 -1.54 10.84 -12.13
C VAL A 24 -0.35 11.76 -12.41
N GLU A 25 -0.35 12.98 -11.88
CA GLU A 25 0.75 13.92 -12.04
C GLU A 25 2.04 13.38 -11.45
N ASN A 26 2.01 12.83 -10.23
CA ASN A 26 3.17 12.24 -9.59
C ASN A 26 3.72 11.05 -10.38
N ALA A 27 2.84 10.19 -10.91
CA ALA A 27 3.26 9.08 -11.76
C ALA A 27 3.93 9.56 -13.06
N VAL A 28 3.35 10.56 -13.73
CA VAL A 28 3.93 11.17 -14.95
C VAL A 28 5.26 11.86 -14.64
N ARG A 29 5.36 12.56 -13.51
CA ARG A 29 6.58 13.19 -13.03
C ARG A 29 7.67 12.16 -12.79
N PHE A 30 7.34 11.01 -12.20
CA PHE A 30 8.29 9.92 -12.06
C PHE A 30 8.76 9.38 -13.41
N VAL A 31 7.89 9.21 -14.40
CA VAL A 31 8.30 8.74 -15.73
C VAL A 31 9.28 9.70 -16.38
N THR A 32 9.00 11.00 -16.31
CA THR A 32 9.73 12.06 -17.02
C THR A 32 11.01 12.49 -16.30
N GLN A 33 10.96 12.64 -14.99
CA GLN A 33 12.04 13.21 -14.17
C GLN A 33 12.75 12.18 -13.29
N LYS A 34 12.25 10.93 -13.22
CA LYS A 34 12.74 9.88 -12.30
C LYS A 34 12.70 10.31 -10.83
N ASN A 35 11.83 11.25 -10.50
CA ASN A 35 11.68 11.77 -9.15
C ASN A 35 10.20 11.77 -8.73
N ILE A 36 9.98 11.63 -7.44
CA ILE A 36 8.68 11.76 -6.78
C ILE A 36 8.84 12.85 -5.72
N SER A 37 7.77 13.57 -5.38
CA SER A 37 7.80 14.53 -4.28
C SER A 37 8.26 13.83 -2.99
N ASP A 38 9.18 14.41 -2.24
CA ASP A 38 9.62 13.85 -0.95
C ASP A 38 8.56 14.07 0.17
N ASP A 39 7.50 14.81 -0.12
CA ASP A 39 6.39 15.12 0.80
C ASP A 39 5.09 14.44 0.33
N ILE A 40 5.12 13.11 0.31
CA ILE A 40 3.94 12.29 0.04
C ILE A 40 3.36 11.82 1.38
N ASP A 41 2.11 12.17 1.65
CA ASP A 41 1.37 11.61 2.78
C ASP A 41 0.99 10.14 2.51
N LEU A 42 0.55 9.42 3.56
CA LEU A 42 0.23 8.00 3.45
C LEU A 42 -0.87 7.70 2.43
N ASP A 43 -1.88 8.57 2.33
CA ASP A 43 -2.99 8.38 1.38
C ASP A 43 -2.52 8.53 -0.07
N ALA A 44 -1.70 9.55 -0.34
CA ALA A 44 -1.08 9.75 -1.65
C ALA A 44 -0.09 8.61 -1.97
N PHE A 45 0.62 8.08 -0.98
CA PHE A 45 1.47 6.91 -1.14
C PHE A 45 0.66 5.69 -1.62
N ILE A 46 -0.43 5.36 -0.92
CA ILE A 46 -1.28 4.21 -1.25
C ILE A 46 -1.91 4.36 -2.63
N ASN A 47 -2.42 5.55 -2.96
CA ASN A 47 -3.01 5.81 -4.27
C ASN A 47 -1.97 5.69 -5.39
N LEU A 48 -0.76 6.20 -5.17
CA LEU A 48 0.33 6.11 -6.13
C LEU A 48 0.83 4.68 -6.28
N TYR A 49 0.88 3.90 -5.20
CA TYR A 49 1.21 2.48 -5.27
C TYR A 49 0.15 1.71 -6.06
N ARG A 50 -1.14 1.91 -5.76
CA ARG A 50 -2.25 1.31 -6.51
C ARG A 50 -2.20 1.67 -7.99
N PHE A 51 -1.93 2.94 -8.31
CA PHE A 51 -1.74 3.40 -9.69
C PHE A 51 -0.60 2.64 -10.35
N SER A 52 0.55 2.58 -9.69
CA SER A 52 1.75 1.93 -10.22
C SER A 52 1.54 0.43 -10.44
N HIS A 53 0.80 -0.24 -9.57
CA HIS A 53 0.41 -1.64 -9.74
C HIS A 53 -0.53 -1.82 -10.95
N MET A 54 -1.60 -1.01 -11.04
CA MET A 54 -2.59 -1.09 -12.12
C MET A 54 -1.97 -0.86 -13.51
N TYR A 55 -1.02 0.06 -13.61
CA TYR A 55 -0.33 0.39 -14.87
C TYR A 55 1.04 -0.30 -15.03
N MET A 56 1.35 -1.28 -14.17
CA MET A 56 2.59 -2.07 -14.21
C MET A 56 3.88 -1.23 -14.24
N MET A 57 3.92 -0.17 -13.44
CA MET A 57 5.06 0.72 -13.31
C MET A 57 6.07 0.19 -12.27
N PHE A 58 6.74 -0.92 -12.59
CA PHE A 58 7.64 -1.63 -11.66
C PHE A 58 8.68 -0.74 -10.97
N LYS A 59 9.35 0.15 -11.72
CA LYS A 59 10.35 1.07 -11.14
C LYS A 59 9.76 2.07 -10.14
N LEU A 60 8.48 2.43 -10.31
CA LEU A 60 7.78 3.30 -9.36
C LEU A 60 7.45 2.51 -8.09
N MET A 61 6.99 1.26 -8.23
CA MET A 61 6.76 0.36 -7.09
C MET A 61 8.05 0.16 -6.29
N GLU A 62 9.17 -0.19 -6.92
CA GLU A 62 10.48 -0.33 -6.24
C GLU A 62 10.87 0.94 -5.46
N ARG A 63 10.62 2.12 -6.04
CA ARG A 63 10.90 3.40 -5.38
C ARG A 63 9.98 3.62 -4.17
N LEU A 64 8.70 3.29 -4.28
CA LEU A 64 7.74 3.41 -3.19
C LEU A 64 8.02 2.39 -2.08
N GLU A 65 8.40 1.16 -2.42
CA GLU A 65 8.82 0.14 -1.45
C GLU A 65 10.03 0.62 -0.63
N SER A 66 11.00 1.28 -1.26
CA SER A 66 12.13 1.89 -0.51
C SER A 66 11.70 2.97 0.50
N TRP A 67 10.49 3.49 0.36
CA TRP A 67 9.90 4.49 1.25
C TRP A 67 9.05 3.86 2.34
N MET A 68 8.61 2.61 2.20
CA MET A 68 7.79 1.91 3.18
C MET A 68 8.52 1.75 4.53
N ASP A 69 9.85 1.62 4.50
CA ASP A 69 10.68 1.59 5.71
C ASP A 69 10.59 2.88 6.54
N SER A 70 10.17 3.99 5.94
CA SER A 70 10.00 5.28 6.63
C SER A 70 8.58 5.49 7.18
N ILE A 71 7.64 4.58 6.88
CA ILE A 71 6.27 4.67 7.36
C ILE A 71 6.22 4.34 8.86
N VAL A 72 5.76 5.31 9.65
CA VAL A 72 5.55 5.13 11.09
C VAL A 72 4.23 4.39 11.32
N LEU A 73 4.29 3.18 11.85
CA LEU A 73 3.12 2.41 12.27
C LEU A 73 2.47 3.05 13.50
N SER A 74 1.14 3.16 13.47
CA SER A 74 0.34 3.76 14.54
C SER A 74 -1.06 3.17 14.57
N GLU A 75 -1.75 3.36 15.69
CA GLU A 75 -3.17 2.98 15.86
C GLU A 75 -4.08 3.53 14.74
N ASN A 76 -3.72 4.67 14.15
CA ASN A 76 -4.53 5.32 13.12
C ASN A 76 -4.35 4.73 11.71
N ASN A 77 -3.24 4.03 11.44
CA ASN A 77 -2.92 3.54 10.10
C ASN A 77 -2.71 2.02 10.02
N ILE A 78 -2.60 1.34 11.17
CA ILE A 78 -2.21 -0.07 11.21
C ILE A 78 -3.18 -0.99 10.49
N VAL A 79 -4.50 -0.81 10.66
CA VAL A 79 -5.52 -1.64 10.01
C VAL A 79 -5.45 -1.48 8.50
N MET A 80 -5.45 -0.23 8.04
CA MET A 80 -5.33 0.13 6.63
C MET A 80 -4.05 -0.44 6.00
N LEU A 81 -2.90 -0.26 6.66
CA LEU A 81 -1.60 -0.76 6.19
C LEU A 81 -1.54 -2.29 6.14
N THR A 82 -2.18 -2.97 7.10
CA THR A 82 -2.26 -4.44 7.10
C THR A 82 -3.05 -4.92 5.89
N SER A 83 -4.25 -4.37 5.65
CA SER A 83 -5.06 -4.72 4.47
C SER A 83 -4.36 -4.37 3.15
N PHE A 84 -3.68 -3.22 3.11
CA PHE A 84 -2.89 -2.80 1.95
C PHE A 84 -1.77 -3.81 1.65
N ALA A 85 -1.01 -4.22 2.67
CA ALA A 85 0.05 -5.20 2.52
C ALA A 85 -0.46 -6.56 2.04
N ASP A 86 -1.66 -6.96 2.47
CA ASP A 86 -2.32 -8.18 2.01
C ASP A 86 -2.79 -8.11 0.56
N ILE A 87 -3.46 -7.02 0.17
CA ILE A 87 -4.00 -6.85 -1.18
C ILE A 87 -2.88 -6.83 -2.23
N TYR A 88 -1.75 -6.23 -1.89
CA TYR A 88 -0.62 -6.05 -2.82
C TYR A 88 0.52 -7.04 -2.59
N ASP A 89 0.33 -8.04 -1.72
CA ASP A 89 1.32 -9.07 -1.38
C ASP A 89 2.70 -8.49 -1.05
N ILE A 90 2.75 -7.71 0.04
CA ILE A 90 3.95 -7.02 0.52
C ILE A 90 4.38 -7.65 1.86
N PRO A 91 5.17 -8.74 1.85
CA PRO A 91 5.35 -9.58 3.04
C PRO A 91 6.05 -8.88 4.19
N TYR A 92 7.03 -8.01 3.89
CA TYR A 92 7.79 -7.29 4.91
C TYR A 92 6.90 -6.27 5.65
N LEU A 93 6.05 -5.54 4.93
CA LEU A 93 5.11 -4.58 5.52
C LEU A 93 4.06 -5.33 6.33
N LYS A 94 3.53 -6.45 5.80
CA LYS A 94 2.60 -7.31 6.53
C LYS A 94 3.22 -7.80 7.84
N GLN A 95 4.45 -8.28 7.79
CA GLN A 95 5.20 -8.72 8.97
C GLN A 95 5.37 -7.60 10.01
N ALA A 96 5.74 -6.40 9.58
CA ALA A 96 5.88 -5.25 10.47
C ALA A 96 4.53 -4.89 11.12
N CYS A 97 3.45 -4.91 10.34
CA CYS A 97 2.11 -4.61 10.85
C CYS A 97 1.63 -5.66 11.85
N LEU A 98 1.77 -6.95 11.56
CA LEU A 98 1.41 -8.04 12.47
C LEU A 98 2.21 -7.99 13.78
N SER A 99 3.49 -7.61 13.71
CA SER A 99 4.34 -7.44 14.89
C SER A 99 3.82 -6.29 15.77
N TYR A 100 3.49 -5.14 15.16
CA TYR A 100 2.91 -4.00 15.87
C TYR A 100 1.55 -4.35 16.52
N LEU A 101 0.66 -5.04 15.78
CA LEU A 101 -0.64 -5.48 16.28
C LEU A 101 -0.50 -6.40 17.50
N ARG A 102 0.47 -7.31 17.48
CA ARG A 102 0.74 -8.22 18.60
C ARG A 102 1.18 -7.47 19.84
N GLU A 103 2.11 -6.52 19.70
CA GLU A 103 2.63 -5.72 20.81
C GLU A 103 1.56 -4.83 21.44
N ASN A 104 0.55 -4.43 20.66
CA ASN A 104 -0.51 -3.51 21.07
C ASN A 104 -1.89 -4.17 21.13
N VAL A 105 -1.95 -5.50 21.26
CA VAL A 105 -3.21 -6.27 21.18
C VAL A 105 -4.26 -5.83 22.20
N GLU A 106 -3.83 -5.38 23.37
CA GLU A 106 -4.71 -4.89 24.43
C GLU A 106 -5.42 -3.58 24.05
N ASN A 107 -4.82 -2.81 23.16
CA ASN A 107 -5.36 -1.55 22.63
C ASN A 107 -6.05 -1.73 21.28
N ALA A 108 -6.30 -2.97 20.82
CA ALA A 108 -6.80 -3.18 19.45
C ALA A 108 -8.15 -2.50 19.18
N SER A 109 -8.97 -2.28 20.21
CA SER A 109 -10.23 -1.55 20.12
C SER A 109 -10.08 -0.04 19.86
N SER A 110 -8.89 0.54 20.03
CA SER A 110 -8.62 1.96 19.73
C SER A 110 -8.16 2.21 18.30
N PHE A 111 -7.90 1.15 17.52
CA PHE A 111 -7.35 1.31 16.17
C PHE A 111 -8.39 1.94 15.22
N ALA A 112 -7.94 2.89 14.39
CA ALA A 112 -8.83 3.54 13.44
C ALA A 112 -9.19 2.58 12.29
N GLY A 113 -10.48 2.52 11.94
CA GLY A 113 -10.99 1.59 10.94
C GLY A 113 -11.22 0.16 11.46
N TYR A 114 -11.08 -0.03 12.77
CA TYR A 114 -11.35 -1.30 13.43
C TYR A 114 -12.84 -1.59 13.53
N SER A 115 -13.26 -2.80 13.16
CA SER A 115 -14.59 -3.34 13.47
C SER A 115 -14.48 -4.56 14.39
N ASP A 116 -15.53 -4.86 15.16
CA ASP A 116 -15.55 -6.03 16.05
C ASP A 116 -15.42 -7.36 15.28
N GLU A 117 -15.81 -7.38 14.00
CA GLU A 117 -15.64 -8.55 13.11
C GLU A 117 -14.17 -8.72 12.69
N ASP A 118 -13.49 -7.60 12.42
CA ASP A 118 -12.06 -7.55 12.09
C ASP A 118 -11.18 -7.92 13.30
N HIS A 119 -11.66 -7.69 14.53
CA HIS A 119 -10.96 -8.00 15.78
C HIS A 119 -10.52 -9.46 15.85
N SER A 120 -11.43 -10.38 15.56
CA SER A 120 -11.14 -11.81 15.62
C SER A 120 -10.15 -12.21 14.51
N TYR A 121 -10.26 -11.61 13.32
CA TYR A 121 -9.40 -11.93 12.20
C TYR A 121 -7.96 -11.45 12.44
N PHE A 122 -7.74 -10.16 12.71
CA PHE A 122 -6.40 -9.58 12.82
C PHE A 122 -5.63 -10.12 14.03
N ILE A 123 -6.29 -10.31 15.18
CA ILE A 123 -5.64 -10.89 16.36
C ILE A 123 -5.33 -12.36 16.13
N ARG A 124 -6.24 -13.14 15.53
CA ARG A 124 -5.95 -14.55 15.22
C ARG A 124 -4.82 -14.67 14.22
N GLU A 125 -4.75 -13.79 13.23
CA GLU A 125 -3.69 -13.81 12.22
C GLU A 125 -2.34 -13.40 12.82
N ALA A 126 -2.31 -12.36 13.66
CA ALA A 126 -1.10 -11.94 14.38
C ALA A 126 -0.60 -13.02 15.36
N CYS A 127 -1.50 -13.65 16.13
CA CYS A 127 -1.17 -14.76 17.02
C CYS A 127 -0.71 -16.01 16.24
N ALA A 128 -1.44 -16.41 15.19
CA ALA A 128 -1.06 -17.55 14.36
C ALA A 128 0.27 -17.34 13.63
N TRP A 129 0.58 -16.11 13.24
CA TRP A 129 1.88 -15.76 12.67
C TRP A 129 3.00 -15.89 13.71
N ALA A 130 2.79 -15.40 14.94
CA ALA A 130 3.74 -15.54 16.03
C ALA A 130 4.04 -17.01 16.37
N ASP A 131 3.01 -17.86 16.41
CA ASP A 131 3.16 -19.28 16.69
C ASP A 131 3.96 -19.99 15.58
N ARG A 132 3.85 -19.55 14.32
CA ARG A 132 4.65 -20.09 13.21
C ARG A 132 6.13 -19.71 13.31
N GLN A 133 6.46 -18.52 13.82
CA GLN A 133 7.86 -18.12 14.02
C GLN A 133 8.57 -18.89 15.15
N TYR A 134 7.82 -19.46 16.10
CA TYR A 134 8.37 -20.26 17.20
C TYR A 134 8.65 -21.73 16.84
N ILE A 135 8.26 -22.19 15.64
CA ILE A 135 8.45 -23.58 15.20
C ILE A 135 9.78 -23.79 14.45
N ASP A 136 10.46 -22.70 14.05
CA ASP A 136 11.74 -22.74 13.32
C ASP A 136 12.98 -22.53 14.22
N ILE A 137 12.93 -22.92 15.50
CA ILE A 137 14.10 -22.93 16.43
C ILE A 137 14.45 -24.36 16.86
#